data_AF-A0A838FRI5-F1
#
_entry.id   AF-A0A838FRI5-F1
#
_cell.length_a   1.000
_cell.length_b   1.000
_cell.length_c   1.000
_cell.angle_alpha   90.00
_cell.angle_beta   90.00
_cell.angle_gamma   90.00
#
_symmetry.space_group_name_H-M   'P 1'
#
loop_
_entity.id
_entity.type
_entity.pdbx_description
1 polymer ?
#
loop_
_entity_poly.entity_id
_entity_poly.type
_entity_poly.pdbx_seq_one_letter_code
_entity_poly.pdbx_strand_id
1 'polypeptide(L)'
;YIAEATIGGELHERSGTLCKFTEFQQALHDALAGWQNRHLDLETEEFRRLPSTGENIVQILWEKLDPLLWNRLERLRLWETTNNRFTLRRAAAG
;
A
#
# COMPACT_ATOMS: atom_id res chain seq x y z
N TYR A 1 -3.38 -8.43 -9.68
CA TYR A 1 -2.42 -7.78 -8.77
C TYR A 1 -2.56 -8.32 -7.36
N ILE A 2 -1.47 -8.34 -6.58
CA ILE A 2 -1.46 -8.59 -5.13
C ILE A 2 -0.64 -7.48 -4.46
N ALA A 3 -1.17 -6.87 -3.40
CA ALA A 3 -0.47 -5.89 -2.60
C ALA A 3 0.00 -6.52 -1.27
N GLU A 4 1.29 -6.36 -0.94
CA GLU A 4 1.85 -6.75 0.35
C GLU A 4 2.42 -5.52 1.06
N ALA A 5 1.88 -5.20 2.23
CA ALA A 5 2.36 -4.11 3.07
C ALA A 5 3.12 -4.67 4.29
N THR A 6 4.20 -4.00 4.68
CA THR A 6 4.96 -4.26 5.91
C THR A 6 5.01 -2.97 6.71
N ILE A 7 4.59 -3.00 7.97
CA ILE A 7 4.70 -1.87 8.89
C ILE A 7 5.79 -2.10 9.93
N GLY A 8 6.37 -1.03 10.43
CA GLY A 8 7.34 -1.00 11.52
C GLY A 8 6.82 -0.24 12.74
N GLY A 9 7.68 -0.10 13.74
CA GLY A 9 7.42 0.65 14.97
C GLY A 9 7.57 -0.18 16.23
N GLU A 10 7.22 0.44 17.36
CA GLU A 10 7.30 -0.19 18.67
C GLU A 10 6.08 -1.07 18.95
N LEU A 11 6.33 -2.23 19.58
CA LEU A 11 5.26 -3.11 20.04
C LEU A 11 4.56 -2.49 21.24
N HIS A 12 3.24 -2.55 21.26
CA HIS A 12 2.47 -2.15 22.43
C HIS A 12 2.75 -3.12 23.60
N GLU A 13 3.26 -2.60 24.71
CA GLU A 13 3.82 -3.38 25.83
C GLU A 13 2.90 -4.49 26.35
N ARG A 14 1.59 -4.23 26.40
CA ARG A 14 0.62 -5.18 26.94
C ARG A 14 0.15 -6.22 25.92
N SER A 15 -0.03 -5.83 24.66
CA SER A 15 -0.60 -6.72 23.64
C SER A 15 0.46 -7.45 22.82
N GLY A 16 1.71 -6.96 22.84
CA GLY A 16 2.80 -7.51 22.02
C GLY A 16 2.58 -7.32 20.51
N THR A 17 1.74 -6.36 20.10
CA THR A 17 1.39 -6.11 18.69
C THR A 17 1.72 -4.67 18.28
N LEU A 18 2.01 -4.45 16.99
CA LEU A 18 2.23 -3.10 16.43
C LEU A 18 0.91 -2.31 16.30
N CYS A 19 -0.16 -3.02 15.97
CA CYS A 19 -1.53 -2.50 15.82
C CYS A 19 -2.53 -3.64 15.97
N LYS A 20 -3.84 -3.34 15.92
CA LYS A 20 -4.84 -4.41 15.73
C LYS A 20 -4.79 -4.88 14.29
N PHE A 21 -4.75 -6.19 14.08
CA PHE A 21 -4.69 -6.76 12.73
C PHE A 21 -5.88 -6.34 11.85
N THR A 22 -7.07 -6.19 12.43
CA THR A 22 -8.27 -5.73 11.72
C THR A 22 -8.14 -4.28 11.22
N GLU A 23 -7.49 -3.40 11.98
CA GLU A 23 -7.24 -2.00 11.57
C GLU A 23 -6.26 -1.96 10.39
N PHE A 24 -5.22 -2.80 10.43
CA PHE A 24 -4.29 -2.96 9.31
C PHE A 24 -4.98 -3.49 8.04
N GLN A 25 -5.84 -4.51 8.18
CA GLN A 25 -6.61 -5.04 7.06
C GLN A 25 -7.58 -4.01 6.49
N GLN A 26 -8.24 -3.23 7.35
CA GLN A 26 -9.17 -2.19 6.91
C GLN A 26 -8.44 -1.08 6.14
N ALA A 27 -7.26 -0.65 6.59
CA ALA A 27 -6.47 0.34 5.87
C ALA A 27 -6.10 -0.12 4.44
N LEU A 28 -5.70 -1.38 4.27
CA LEU A 28 -5.46 -1.97 2.95
C LEU A 28 -6.72 -2.02 2.09
N HIS A 29 -7.85 -2.42 2.68
CA HIS A 29 -9.14 -2.47 1.99
C HIS A 29 -9.54 -1.07 1.50
N ASP A 30 -9.52 -0.07 2.38
CA ASP A 30 -9.93 1.30 2.07
C ASP A 30 -9.05 1.93 0.99
N ALA A 31 -7.74 1.72 1.06
CA ALA A 31 -6.80 2.23 0.05
C ALA A 31 -7.06 1.63 -1.35
N LEU A 32 -7.46 0.35 -1.41
CA LEU A 32 -7.67 -0.41 -2.64
C LEU A 32 -9.12 -0.39 -3.15
N ALA A 33 -10.10 -0.03 -2.32
CA ALA A 33 -11.53 -0.14 -2.63
C ALA A 33 -11.92 0.59 -3.92
N GLY A 34 -11.31 1.75 -4.17
CA GLY A 34 -11.55 2.54 -5.38
C GLY A 34 -10.99 1.93 -6.67
N TRP A 35 -10.11 0.91 -6.59
CA TRP A 35 -9.41 0.31 -7.71
C TRP A 35 -9.84 -1.14 -7.99
N GLN A 36 -10.47 -1.79 -7.00
CA GLN A 36 -10.88 -3.18 -7.10
C GLN A 36 -11.90 -3.40 -8.24
N ASN A 37 -11.64 -4.38 -9.10
CA ASN A 37 -12.48 -4.75 -10.25
C ASN A 37 -12.71 -3.59 -11.24
N ARG A 38 -11.71 -2.72 -11.45
CA ARG A 38 -11.78 -1.60 -12.40
C ARG A 38 -10.64 -1.62 -13.40
N HIS A 39 -10.88 -1.02 -14.56
CA HIS A 39 -9.84 -0.59 -15.49
C HIS A 39 -9.28 0.77 -15.05
N LEU A 40 -8.06 0.75 -14.48
CA LEU A 40 -7.49 1.93 -13.82
C LEU A 40 -7.43 3.17 -14.72
N ASP A 41 -6.88 3.07 -15.93
CA ASP A 41 -6.75 4.23 -16.83
C ASP A 41 -8.10 4.84 -17.28
N LEU A 42 -9.20 4.06 -17.24
CA LEU A 42 -10.50 4.48 -17.77
C LEU A 42 -11.50 4.85 -16.67
N GLU A 43 -11.37 4.26 -15.48
CA GLU A 43 -12.41 4.26 -14.44
C GLU A 43 -11.95 4.84 -13.10
N THR A 44 -10.71 5.31 -13.01
CA THR A 44 -10.14 5.90 -11.79
C THR A 44 -9.46 7.23 -12.08
N GLU A 45 -9.71 8.23 -11.23
CA GLU A 45 -9.27 9.60 -11.49
C GLU A 45 -7.74 9.74 -11.33
N GLU A 46 -7.13 8.93 -10.45
CA GLU A 46 -5.69 8.93 -10.18
C GLU A 46 -4.83 8.61 -11.43
N PHE A 47 -5.37 7.81 -12.36
CA PHE A 47 -4.65 7.36 -13.57
C PHE A 47 -5.14 8.07 -14.85
N ARG A 48 -5.98 9.10 -14.73
CA ARG A 48 -6.51 9.81 -15.89
C ARG A 48 -5.44 10.58 -16.69
N ARG A 49 -4.37 11.00 -16.02
CA ARG A 49 -3.25 11.78 -16.59
C ARG A 49 -1.90 11.08 -16.47
N LEU A 50 -1.89 9.85 -15.98
CA LEU A 50 -0.68 9.08 -15.71
C LEU A 50 -0.98 7.61 -16.03
N PRO A 51 -0.17 6.92 -16.86
CA PRO A 51 -0.44 5.52 -17.20
C PRO A 51 -0.40 4.64 -15.95
N SER A 52 -1.29 3.66 -15.85
CA SER A 52 -1.31 2.71 -14.74
C SER A 52 -0.21 1.64 -14.83
N THR A 53 1.05 2.05 -15.00
CA THR A 53 2.20 1.14 -14.87
C THR A 53 2.34 0.69 -13.42
N GLY A 54 2.98 -0.46 -13.19
CA GLY A 54 3.15 -0.98 -11.84
C GLY A 54 3.95 -0.06 -10.91
N GLU A 55 4.91 0.72 -11.43
CA GLU A 55 5.63 1.77 -10.70
C GLU A 55 4.68 2.88 -10.22
N ASN A 56 3.81 3.37 -11.09
CA ASN A 56 2.85 4.42 -10.75
C ASN A 56 1.80 3.90 -9.76
N ILE A 57 1.32 2.66 -9.96
CA ILE A 57 0.37 2.04 -9.04
C ILE A 57 0.98 1.90 -7.64
N VAL A 58 2.21 1.39 -7.51
CA VAL A 58 2.82 1.21 -6.18
C VAL A 58 3.13 2.55 -5.50
N GLN A 59 3.51 3.58 -6.27
CA GLN A 59 3.75 4.94 -5.77
C GLN A 59 2.47 5.56 -5.21
N ILE A 60 1.39 5.58 -6.01
CA ILE A 60 0.11 6.16 -5.57
C ILE A 60 -0.47 5.35 -4.41
N LEU A 61 -0.35 4.01 -4.43
CA LEU A 61 -0.81 3.19 -3.32
C LEU A 61 -0.04 3.47 -2.04
N TRP A 62 1.27 3.71 -2.12
CA TRP A 62 2.06 4.13 -0.95
C TRP A 62 1.52 5.43 -0.36
N GLU A 63 1.31 6.45 -1.19
CA GLU A 63 0.80 7.76 -0.77
C GLU A 63 -0.59 7.68 -0.11
N LYS A 64 -1.45 6.77 -0.58
CA LYS A 64 -2.77 6.50 0.01
C LYS A 64 -2.68 5.71 1.32
N LEU A 65 -1.81 4.70 1.36
CA LEU A 65 -1.79 3.71 2.43
C LEU A 65 -0.98 4.15 3.65
N ASP A 66 0.14 4.85 3.46
CA ASP A 66 1.04 5.22 4.56
C ASP A 66 0.35 6.06 5.65
N PRO A 67 -0.45 7.10 5.32
CA PRO A 67 -1.18 7.86 6.34
C PRO A 67 -2.23 7.02 7.09
N LEU A 68 -2.89 6.07 6.41
CA LEU A 68 -3.84 5.13 7.04
C LEU A 68 -3.14 4.15 7.99
N LEU A 69 -1.85 3.93 7.78
CA LEU A 69 -0.98 3.11 8.62
C LEU A 69 -0.10 3.95 9.56
N TRP A 70 -0.58 5.12 9.97
CA TRP A 70 0.09 6.02 10.93
C TRP A 70 1.50 6.44 10.53
N ASN A 71 1.78 6.53 9.22
CA ASN A 71 3.09 6.79 8.64
C ASN A 71 4.16 5.75 9.04
N ARG A 72 3.74 4.50 9.24
CA ARG A 72 4.61 3.37 9.64
C ARG A 72 4.80 2.35 8.53
N LEU A 73 4.41 2.64 7.29
CA LEU A 73 4.66 1.74 6.17
C LEU A 73 6.17 1.69 5.90
N GLU A 74 6.77 0.52 6.06
CA GLU A 74 8.21 0.29 5.86
C GLU A 74 8.48 -0.24 4.45
N ARG A 75 7.57 -1.06 3.93
CA ARG A 75 7.68 -1.64 2.60
C ARG A 75 6.31 -1.91 2.01
N LEU A 76 6.16 -1.58 0.74
CA LEU A 76 5.02 -1.94 -0.08
C LEU A 76 5.50 -2.70 -1.31
N ARG A 77 4.90 -3.85 -1.58
CA ARG A 77 5.12 -4.61 -2.82
C ARG A 77 3.82 -4.73 -3.58
N LEU A 78 3.90 -4.47 -4.88
CA LEU A 78 2.83 -4.75 -5.82
C LEU A 78 3.30 -5.86 -6.75
N TRP A 79 2.61 -6.99 -6.73
CA TRP A 79 2.83 -8.09 -7.66
C TRP A 79 1.81 -7.96 -8.80
N GLU A 80 2.29 -7.72 -10.01
CA GLU A 80 1.46 -7.74 -11.20
C GLU A 80 1.21 -9.18 -11.66
N THR A 81 2.28 -9.98 -11.64
CA THR A 81 2.28 -11.42 -11.86
C THR A 81 3.20 -12.09 -10.83
N THR A 82 3.36 -13.41 -10.88
CA THR A 82 4.29 -14.14 -10.00
C THR A 82 5.76 -13.76 -10.23
N ASN A 83 6.11 -13.32 -11.45
CA ASN A 83 7.49 -12.98 -11.83
C ASN A 83 7.73 -11.48 -11.98
N ASN A 84 6.68 -10.65 -11.95
CA ASN A 84 6.80 -9.19 -12.03
C ASN A 84 6.30 -8.52 -10.75
N ARG A 85 7.17 -7.75 -10.10
CA ARG A 85 6.82 -6.98 -8.90
C ARG A 85 7.52 -5.63 -8.85
N PHE A 86 6.86 -4.69 -8.19
CA PHE A 86 7.36 -3.35 -7.89
C PHE A 86 7.45 -3.21 -6.37
N THR A 87 8.48 -2.54 -5.87
CA THR A 87 8.71 -2.44 -4.41
C THR A 87 9.17 -1.05 -4.02
N LEU A 88 8.46 -0.43 -3.10
CA LEU A 88 8.89 0.76 -2.38
C LEU A 88 9.30 0.42 -0.96
N ARG A 89 10.27 1.15 -0.43
CA ARG A 89 10.74 1.05 0.96
C ARG A 89 10.87 2.45 1.53
N ARG A 90 10.57 2.59 2.82
CA ARG A 90 10.86 3.83 3.54
C ARG A 90 12.36 4.09 3.47
N ALA A 91 12.74 5.31 3.13
CA ALA A 91 14.12 5.73 3.23
C ALA A 91 14.52 5.73 4.71
N ALA A 92 15.70 5.21 5.04
CA ALA A 92 16.22 5.35 6.40
C ALA A 92 16.27 6.83 6.76
N ALA A 93 15.73 7.21 7.93
CA ALA A 93 15.99 8.52 8.49
C ALA A 93 17.51 8.64 8.67
N GLY A 94 18.12 9.62 8.00
CA GLY A 94 19.54 9.95 8.16
C GLY A 94 19.84 10.56 9.52
#